data_AF-A0A557QQW6-F1
#
_entry.id   AF-A0A557QQW6-F1
#
_cell.length_a   1.000
_cell.length_b   1.000
_cell.length_c   1.000
_cell.angle_alpha   90.00
_cell.angle_beta   90.00
_cell.angle_gamma   90.00
#
_symmetry.space_group_name_H-M   'P 1'
#
loop_
_entity.id
_entity.type
_entity.pdbx_description
1 polymer ?
#
loop_
_entity_poly.entity_id
_entity_poly.type
_entity_poly.pdbx_seq_one_letter_code
_entity_poly.pdbx_strand_id
1 'polypeptide(L)' 'MSFIDSPIGRCEKVREMVLFDETQQECAYEHGCPPGRDCPLEGCFARVSGMSDAHAEALAGEKIRG' A
#
# COMPACT_ATOMS: atom_id res chain seq x y z
N MET A 1 7.35 -13.60 17.21
CA MET A 1 7.39 -12.18 16.79
C MET A 1 7.62 -12.17 15.31
N SER A 2 6.59 -11.83 14.52
CA SER A 2 6.74 -11.66 13.08
C SER A 2 7.35 -10.27 12.85
N PHE A 3 8.55 -10.23 12.28
CA PHE A 3 9.14 -8.98 11.84
C PHE A 3 8.34 -8.54 10.62
N ILE A 4 7.69 -7.39 10.72
CA ILE A 4 7.08 -6.75 9.56
C ILE A 4 8.23 -6.10 8.80
N ASP A 5 8.70 -6.76 7.74
CA ASP A 5 9.64 -6.19 6.76
C ASP A 5 8.92 -5.25 5.77
N SER A 6 7.59 -5.15 5.88
CA SER A 6 6.78 -4.27 5.06
C SER A 6 7.01 -2.81 5.46
N PRO A 7 7.11 -1.88 4.48
CA PRO A 7 7.20 -0.46 4.75
C PRO A 7 5.98 0.03 5.54
N ILE A 8 6.23 0.81 6.59
CA ILE A 8 5.19 1.36 7.49
C ILE A 8 5.34 2.87 7.62
N GLY A 9 4.21 3.56 7.81
CA GLY A 9 4.18 5.01 8.04
C GLY A 9 3.11 5.42 9.03
N ARG A 10 3.17 6.67 9.51
CA ARG A 10 2.16 7.23 10.42
C ARG A 10 1.12 8.02 9.64
N CYS A 11 -0.15 7.62 9.73
CA CYS A 11 -1.26 8.39 9.16
C CYS A 11 -1.82 9.36 10.19
N GLU A 12 -1.74 10.66 9.93
CA GLU A 12 -2.24 11.68 10.87
C GLU A 12 -3.77 11.78 10.92
N LYS A 13 -4.48 11.29 9.90
CA LYS A 13 -5.95 11.30 9.86
C LYS A 13 -6.55 10.32 10.85
N VAL A 14 -5.97 9.12 10.94
CA VAL A 14 -6.43 8.04 11.84
C VAL A 14 -5.55 7.93 13.09
N ARG A 15 -4.39 8.61 13.08
CA ARG A 15 -3.40 8.72 14.17
C ARG A 15 -2.71 7.39 14.53
N GLU A 16 -2.70 6.46 13.58
CA GLU A 16 -2.17 5.10 13.70
C GLU A 16 -1.01 4.86 12.72
N MET A 17 -0.30 3.74 12.91
CA MET A 17 0.65 3.22 11.94
C MET A 17 -0.12 2.44 10.87
N VAL A 18 0.19 2.68 9.60
CA VAL A 18 -0.41 2.02 8.44
C VAL A 18 0.66 1.28 7.66
N LEU A 19 0.29 0.21 6.96
CA LEU A 19 1.20 -0.51 6.08
C LEU A 19 1.15 0.13 4.70
N PHE A 20 2.30 0.22 4.04
CA PHE A 20 2.39 0.70 2.65
C PHE A 20 2.47 -0.43 1.63
N ASP A 21 2.59 -1.67 2.12
CA ASP A 21 2.60 -2.87 1.29
C ASP A 21 1.19 -3.36 0.93
N GLU A 22 0.15 -2.76 1.51
CA GLU A 22 -1.25 -2.90 1.11
C GLU A 22 -1.64 -1.83 0.09
N THR A 23 -2.78 -2.02 -0.57
CA THR A 23 -3.35 -0.98 -1.44
C THR A 23 -3.99 0.13 -0.62
N GLN A 24 -4.06 1.35 -1.19
CA GLN A 24 -4.76 2.47 -0.54
C GLN A 24 -6.22 2.13 -0.21
N GLN A 25 -6.85 1.28 -1.03
CA GLN A 25 -8.25 0.90 -0.87
C GLN A 25 -8.45 -0.04 0.34
N GLU A 26 -7.52 -0.97 0.57
CA GLU A 26 -7.50 -1.80 1.77
C GLU A 26 -7.28 -0.96 3.02
N CYS A 27 -6.29 -0.07 3.01
CA CYS A 27 -6.02 0.82 4.15
C CYS A 27 -7.23 1.69 4.49
N ALA A 28 -7.91 2.21 3.46
CA ALA A 28 -9.13 2.97 3.62
C ALA A 28 -10.27 2.15 4.23
N TYR A 29 -10.40 0.87 3.84
CA TYR A 29 -11.39 -0.03 4.41
C TYR A 29 -11.06 -0.41 5.87
N GLU A 30 -9.80 -0.76 6.16
CA GLU A 30 -9.35 -1.15 7.49
C GLU A 30 -9.49 -0.03 8.52
N HIS A 31 -9.13 1.21 8.15
CA HIS A 31 -9.21 2.35 9.04
C HIS A 31 -10.49 3.20 8.88
N GLY A 32 -11.44 2.76 8.06
CA GLY A 32 -12.72 3.44 7.87
C GLY A 32 -12.60 4.86 7.29
N CYS A 33 -11.66 5.07 6.38
CA CYS A 33 -11.52 6.35 5.69
C CYS A 33 -12.77 6.63 4.84
N PRO A 34 -13.36 7.84 4.92
CA PRO A 34 -14.54 8.17 4.15
C PRO A 34 -14.24 8.21 2.65
N PRO A 35 -15.16 7.75 1.78
CA PRO A 35 -14.98 7.78 0.34
C PRO A 35 -14.86 9.23 -0.17
N GLY A 36 -14.00 9.45 -1.17
CA GLY A 36 -13.84 10.76 -1.82
C GLY A 36 -13.00 11.78 -1.04
N ARG A 37 -12.30 11.35 0.02
CA ARG A 37 -11.34 12.21 0.73
C ARG A 37 -9.95 12.09 0.13
N ASP A 38 -9.30 13.24 -0.05
CA ASP A 38 -7.90 13.32 -0.45
C ASP A 38 -7.00 12.68 0.63
N CYS A 39 -6.35 11.57 0.27
CA CYS A 39 -5.51 10.82 1.19
C CYS A 39 -4.12 11.47 1.26
N PRO A 40 -3.65 11.92 2.43
CA PRO A 40 -2.33 12.57 2.53
C PRO A 40 -1.16 11.60 2.28
N LEU A 41 -1.43 10.29 2.23
CA LEU A 41 -0.46 9.24 1.93
C LEU A 41 -0.73 8.62 0.54
N GLU A 42 -1.50 9.31 -0.32
CA GLU A 42 -1.64 8.92 -1.72
C GLU A 42 -0.27 8.80 -2.40
N GLY A 43 -0.09 7.72 -3.17
CA GLY A 43 1.18 7.41 -3.83
C GLY A 43 2.21 6.71 -2.94
N CYS A 44 1.96 6.54 -1.64
CA CYS A 44 2.82 5.75 -0.76
C CYS A 44 2.46 4.25 -0.72
N PHE A 45 1.23 3.89 -1.11
CA PHE A 45 0.71 2.53 -1.07
C PHE A 45 1.11 1.71 -2.29
N ALA A 46 1.22 0.40 -2.12
CA ALA A 46 1.44 -0.54 -3.20
C ALA A 46 0.25 -0.58 -4.17
N ARG A 47 0.52 -0.82 -5.46
CA ARG A 47 -0.53 -1.10 -6.45
C ARG A 47 -1.16 -2.47 -6.26
N VAL A 48 -0.40 -3.42 -5.72
CA VAL A 48 -0.82 -4.80 -5.45
C VAL A 48 -0.35 -5.16 -4.04
N SER A 49 -1.26 -5.64 -3.20
CA SER A 49 -0.97 -5.98 -1.82
C SER A 49 0.09 -7.08 -1.72
N GLY A 50 1.04 -6.94 -0.80
CA GLY A 50 2.14 -7.87 -0.64
C GLY A 50 3.26 -7.72 -1.67
N MET A 51 3.22 -6.68 -2.51
CA MET A 51 4.18 -6.47 -3.58
C MET A 51 4.66 -5.03 -3.64
N SER A 52 5.98 -4.83 -3.56
CA SER A 52 6.58 -3.54 -3.87
C SER A 52 6.39 -3.19 -5.35
N ASP A 53 6.26 -1.91 -5.68
CA ASP A 53 6.11 -1.42 -7.07
C ASP A 53 7.22 -1.99 -7.99
N ALA A 54 8.47 -2.00 -7.52
CA ALA A 54 9.61 -2.56 -8.25
C ALA A 54 9.44 -4.06 -8.60
N HIS A 55 8.80 -4.83 -7.71
CA HIS A 55 8.53 -6.25 -7.95
C HIS A 55 7.35 -6.45 -8.90
N ALA A 56 6.32 -5.61 -8.79
CA ALA A 56 5.20 -5.60 -9.72
C ALA A 56 5.63 -5.25 -11.16
N GLU A 57 6.53 -4.26 -11.32
CA GLU A 57 7.07 -3.89 -12.64
C GLU A 57 7.94 -5.00 -13.26
N ALA A 58 8.76 -5.68 -12.45
CA ALA A 58 9.57 -6.80 -12.91
C ALA A 58 8.72 -7.94 -13.50
N LEU A 59 7.59 -8.27 -12.86
CA LEU A 59 6.66 -9.30 -13.33
C LEU A 59 5.85 -8.86 -14.55
N ALA A 60 5.50 -7.57 -14.65
CA ALA A 60 4.83 -7.03 -15.82
C ALA A 60 5.73 -7.10 -17.08
N GLY A 61 7.04 -6.90 -16.92
CA GLY A 61 8.04 -7.05 -17.97
C GLY A 61 8.33 -8.51 -18.37
N GLU A 62 8.04 -9.48 -17.51
CA GLU A 62 8.27 -10.90 -17.81
C GLU A 62 7.16 -11.49 -18.72
N LYS A 63 5.93 -10.98 -18.62
CA LYS A 63 4.79 -11.46 -19.44
C LYS A 63 4.88 -11.13 -20.94
N ILE A 64 5.76 -10.23 -21.36
CA ILE A 64 5.97 -9.86 -22.78
C ILE A 64 7.03 -10.71 -23.50
N ARG A 65 7.62 -11.70 -22.83
CA ARG A 65 8.66 -12.59 -23.40
C ARG A 65 8.27 -14.08 -23.45
N GLY A 66 7.01 -14.40 -23.18
CA GLY A 66 6.46 -15.76 -23.24
C GLY A 66 5.76 -16.05 -24.56
#